data_AF-A0A2W7MEH0-F1
#
_entry.id   AF-A0A2W7MEH0-F1
#
_cell.length_a   1.000
_cell.length_b   1.000
_cell.length_c   1.000
_cell.angle_alpha   90.00
_cell.angle_beta   90.00
_cell.angle_gamma   90.00
#
_symmetry.space_group_name_H-M   'P 1'
#
loop_
_entity.id
_entity.type
_entity.pdbx_description
1 polymer ?
#
loop_
_entity_poly.entity_id
_entity_poly.type
_entity_poly.pdbx_seq_one_letter_code
_entity_poly.pdbx_strand_id
1 'polypeptide(L)' 'MIKIVFVGLISFISVSSLLLLIGYLFNFKLFMYSFYKETSTGFEAGGSVITFIIGIICSYFIGNYYQKRQHSC' A
#
# COMPACT_ATOMS: atom_id res chain seq x y z
N MET A 1 -12.55 0.91 -19.87
CA MET A 1 -11.30 1.52 -19.37
C MET A 1 -11.46 2.22 -18.03
N ILE A 2 -12.35 3.23 -17.88
CA ILE A 2 -12.44 3.99 -16.61
C ILE A 2 -12.76 3.11 -15.39
N LYS A 3 -13.65 2.12 -15.54
CA LYS A 3 -14.00 1.16 -14.47
C LYS A 3 -12.79 0.36 -13.98
N ILE A 4 -11.89 -0.04 -14.89
CA ILE A 4 -10.67 -0.79 -14.56
C ILE A 4 -9.70 0.09 -13.77
N VAL A 5 -9.56 1.36 -14.17
CA VAL A 5 -8.75 2.34 -13.45
C VAL A 5 -9.27 2.56 -12.03
N PHE A 6 -10.59 2.70 -11.86
CA PHE A 6 -11.20 2.81 -10.53
C PHE A 6 -10.97 1.57 -9.68
N VAL A 7 -11.12 0.37 -10.24
CA VAL A 7 -10.84 -0.89 -9.52
C VAL A 7 -9.37 -0.96 -9.09
N GLY A 8 -8.44 -0.59 -9.98
CA GLY A 8 -7.02 -0.52 -9.65
C GLY A 8 -6.72 0.49 -8.55
N LEU A 9 -7.29 1.71 -8.64
CA LEU A 9 -7.10 2.76 -7.64
C LEU A 9 -7.64 2.35 -6.27
N ILE A 10 -8.86 1.80 -6.22
CA ILE A 10 -9.46 1.30 -4.98
C ILE A 10 -8.58 0.20 -4.39
N SER A 11 -8.12 -0.74 -5.21
CA SER A 11 -7.24 -1.82 -4.76
C SER A 11 -5.92 -1.30 -4.19
N PHE A 12 -5.31 -0.31 -4.85
CA PHE A 12 -4.09 0.34 -4.36
C PHE A 12 -4.31 1.00 -3.00
N ILE A 13 -5.37 1.79 -2.86
CA ILE A 13 -5.69 2.49 -1.62
C ILE A 13 -5.97 1.49 -0.51
N SER A 14 -6.79 0.47 -0.77
CA SER A 14 -7.16 -0.55 0.23
C SER A 14 -5.94 -1.33 0.72
N VAL A 15 -5.10 -1.85 -0.19
CA VAL A 15 -3.91 -2.64 0.18
C VAL A 15 -2.88 -1.79 0.91
N SER A 16 -2.60 -0.59 0.40
CA SER A 16 -1.61 0.32 1.04
C SER A 16 -2.08 0.76 2.42
N SER A 17 -3.36 1.09 2.59
CA SER A 17 -3.92 1.51 3.88
C SER A 17 -3.88 0.37 4.90
N LEU A 18 -4.17 -0.86 4.47
CA LEU A 18 -4.14 -2.04 5.34
C LEU A 18 -2.71 -2.35 5.81
N LEU A 19 -1.73 -2.29 4.91
CA LEU A 19 -0.33 -2.49 5.26
C LEU A 19 0.20 -1.37 6.17
N LEU A 20 -0.17 -0.10 5.91
CA LEU A 20 0.16 1.02 6.81
C LEU A 20 -0.42 0.80 8.20
N LEU A 21 -1.69 0.38 8.28
CA LEU A 21 -2.36 0.08 9.54
C LEU A 21 -1.62 -1.01 10.32
N ILE A 22 -1.17 -2.08 9.64
CA ILE A 22 -0.33 -3.13 10.24
C ILE A 22 1.01 -2.53 10.73
N GLY A 23 1.64 -1.67 9.92
CA GLY A 23 2.86 -0.96 10.32
C GLY A 23 2.71 -0.19 11.64
N TYR A 24 1.61 0.55 11.79
CA TYR A 24 1.33 1.31 13.01
C TYR A 24 0.91 0.44 14.20
N LEU A 25 0.07 -0.57 13.99
CA LEU A 25 -0.40 -1.44 15.08
C LEU A 25 0.72 -2.31 15.68
N PHE A 26 1.62 -2.83 14.84
CA PHE A 26 2.69 -3.73 15.27
C PHE A 26 4.06 -3.04 15.44
N ASN A 27 4.11 -1.70 15.33
CA ASN A 27 5.35 -0.93 15.32
C ASN A 27 6.39 -1.44 14.31
N PHE A 28 5.92 -1.90 13.15
CA PHE A 28 6.77 -2.44 12.11
C PHE A 28 7.25 -1.32 11.19
N LYS A 29 8.44 -0.79 11.48
CA LYS A 29 9.07 0.36 10.78
C LYS A 29 9.03 0.23 9.24
N LEU A 30 9.14 -0.99 8.73
CA LEU A 30 9.14 -1.29 7.29
C LEU A 30 7.81 -0.95 6.60
N PHE A 31 6.69 -0.97 7.32
CA PHE A 31 5.37 -0.63 6.78
C PHE A 31 4.84 0.73 7.23
N MET A 32 5.62 1.49 8.01
CA MET A 32 5.25 2.85 8.40
C MET A 32 5.72 3.85 7.33
N TYR A 33 4.81 4.70 6.86
CA TYR A 33 5.16 5.76 5.91
C TYR A 33 6.13 6.77 6.52
N SER A 34 5.88 7.14 7.78
CA SER A 34 6.74 7.99 8.57
C SER A 34 6.71 7.50 10.01
N PHE A 35 7.88 7.43 10.63
CA PHE A 35 8.03 7.19 12.05
C PHE A 35 8.96 8.25 12.64
N TYR A 36 8.61 8.70 13.84
CA TYR A 36 9.42 9.56 14.67
C TYR A 36 9.55 8.88 16.03
N LYS A 37 10.78 8.72 16.51
CA LYS A 37 11.08 8.14 17.81
C LYS A 37 12.12 9.00 18.51
N GLU A 38 11.76 9.53 19.67
CA GLU A 38 12.68 10.26 20.52
C GLU A 38 13.49 9.25 21.35
N THR A 39 14.81 9.42 21.40
CA THR A 39 15.76 8.57 22.12
C THR A 39 16.59 9.42 23.07
N SER A 40 17.21 8.82 24.08
CA SER A 40 18.01 9.52 25.09
C SER A 40 19.21 10.30 24.52
N THR A 41 19.61 10.04 23.28
CA THR A 41 20.74 10.67 22.59
C THR A 41 20.33 11.54 21.39
N GLY A 42 19.04 11.66 21.09
CA GLY A 42 18.55 12.42 19.93
C GLY A 42 17.23 11.90 19.37
N PHE A 43 16.95 12.18 18.08
CA PHE A 43 15.73 11.73 17.40
C PHE A 43 16.05 10.75 16.26
N GLU A 44 15.27 9.69 16.14
CA GLU A 44 15.21 8.83 14.95
C GLU A 44 13.96 9.19 14.15
N ALA A 45 14.15 9.72 12.94
CA ALA A 45 13.08 9.92 11.97
C ALA A 45 13.37 9.12 10.70
N GLY A 46 12.34 8.51 10.13
CA GLY A 46 12.47 7.73 8.92
C GLY A 46 11.12 7.37 8.33
N GLY A 47 11.14 6.67 7.21
CA GLY A 47 9.92 6.28 6.51
C GLY A 47 10.20 5.20 5.49
N SER A 48 9.16 4.45 5.12
CA SER A 48 9.24 3.41 4.12
C SER A 48 8.18 3.61 3.04
N VAL A 49 8.61 3.49 1.78
CA VAL A 49 7.74 3.57 0.60
C VAL A 49 7.30 2.17 0.15
N ILE A 50 7.85 1.11 0.75
CA ILE A 50 7.61 -0.28 0.31
C ILE A 50 6.12 -0.64 0.34
N THR A 51 5.38 -0.06 1.29
CA THR A 51 3.96 -0.23 1.49
C THR A 51 3.17 0.12 0.23
N PHE A 52 3.57 1.21 -0.42
CA PHE A 52 2.98 1.67 -1.68
C PHE A 52 3.47 0.86 -2.88
N ILE A 53 4.73 0.41 -2.88
CA ILE A 53 5.25 -0.47 -3.95
C ILE A 53 4.44 -1.77 -3.99
N ILE A 54 4.20 -2.40 -2.83
CA ILE A 54 3.35 -3.60 -2.72
C ILE A 54 1.93 -3.27 -3.18
N GLY A 55 1.37 -2.14 -2.75
CA GLY A 55 0.07 -1.67 -3.21
C GLY A 55 -0.04 -1.55 -4.73
N ILE A 56 0.98 -0.99 -5.40
CA ILE A 56 1.02 -0.84 -6.87
C ILE A 56 1.03 -2.20 -7.55
N ILE A 57 1.88 -3.12 -7.07
CA ILE A 57 1.96 -4.48 -7.61
C ILE A 57 0.61 -5.19 -7.49
N CYS A 58 -0.02 -5.14 -6.32
CA CYS A 58 -1.34 -5.73 -6.11
C CYS A 58 -2.40 -5.09 -7.02
N SER A 59 -2.40 -3.76 -7.14
CA SER A 59 -3.31 -3.02 -8.02
C SER A 59 -3.18 -3.46 -9.48
N TYR A 60 -1.96 -3.65 -9.98
CA TYR A 60 -1.72 -4.15 -11.32
C TYR A 60 -2.32 -5.55 -11.54
N PHE A 61 -2.08 -6.49 -10.62
CA PHE A 61 -2.63 -7.84 -10.74
C PHE A 61 -4.16 -7.86 -10.66
N ILE A 62 -4.76 -7.10 -9.74
CA ILE A 62 -6.21 -7.04 -9.57
C ILE A 62 -6.88 -6.37 -10.78
N GLY A 63 -6.32 -5.26 -11.28
CA GLY A 63 -6.82 -4.58 -12.46
C GLY A 63 -6.78 -5.48 -13.71
N ASN A 64 -5.66 -6.19 -13.91
CA ASN A 64 -5.51 -7.12 -15.03
C ASN A 64 -6.47 -8.32 -14.92
N TYR A 65 -6.64 -8.88 -13.71
CA TYR A 65 -7.61 -9.95 -13.46
C TYR A 65 -9.05 -9.51 -13.77
N TYR A 66 -9.43 -8.31 -13.31
CA TYR A 66 -10.75 -7.74 -13.55
C TYR A 66 -11.01 -7.52 -15.05
N GLN A 67 -10.01 -6.99 -15.78
CA GLN A 67 -10.11 -6.81 -17.22
C GLN A 67 -10.29 -8.14 -17.97
N LYS A 68 -9.53 -9.18 -17.61
CA LYS A 68 -9.66 -10.51 -18.23
C LYS A 68 -11.04 -11.12 -18.02
N ARG A 69 -11.64 -10.96 -16.83
CA ARG A 69 -13.01 -11.41 -16.55
C ARG A 69 -14.05 -10.70 -17.40
N GLN A 70 -13.89 -9.42 -17.69
CA GLN A 70 -14.82 -8.68 -18.55
C GLN A 70 -14.78 -9.10 -20.02
N HIS A 71 -13.65 -9.66 -20.49
CA HIS A 71 -13.50 -10.14 -21.87
C HIS A 71 -13.88 -11.62 -22.07
N SER A 72 -14.17 -12.34 -20.98
CA SER A 72 -14.51 -13.78 -21.02
C SER A 72 -16.02 -14.05 -20.91
N CYS A 73 -16.84 -13.01 -20.96
CA CYS A 73 -18.31 -13.05 -21.11
C CYS A 73 -18.68 -12.34 -22.42
#